data_AF-A0A6M2DNQ6-F1
#
_entry.id   AF-A0A6M2DNQ6-F1
#
_cell.length_a   1.000
_cell.length_b   1.000
_cell.length_c   1.000
_cell.angle_alpha   90.00
_cell.angle_beta   90.00
_cell.angle_gamma   90.00
#
_symmetry.space_group_name_H-M   'P 1'
#
loop_
_entity.id
_entity.type
_entity.pdbx_description
1 polymer ?
#
loop_
_entity_poly.entity_id
_entity_poly.type
_entity_poly.pdbx_seq_one_letter_code
_entity_poly.pdbx_strand_id
1 'polypeptide(L)'
;MGLIEDELKEVRQLCEKVLEQTKLITCVQEMVRVEIALSPMNIITLCIQFPKNYPTEILLLELKSKTLSERLLKGLTVLCEKNLKDNIGKPQVMKLIKFVHTYLLENPLCCCYDEINNIKNSLKSNGTLRIKQKSGCINLEVLGGKYELKMKITVPKEYPNQCIKIEEYSANFPEVFNLYLSGQFFEIARQCVEPPLRKTKKQERFQVTPSLEPSVKFIIETVLRFPKEKCPVCKVQCLPDNPADAINSDKNPKHVERALCGHLYHQECLTSYLTSPPFHRDGKLCLACPQKLQHQKWGISTRLAEVRWAHQQARERELDEVRDFLQ
;
A
#
# COMPACT_ATOMS: atom_id res chain seq x y z
N MET A 1 51.26 -9.25 21.39
CA MET A 1 50.24 -8.37 20.80
C MET A 1 48.94 -9.15 20.87
N GLY A 2 47.93 -8.58 21.53
CA GLY A 2 46.72 -9.33 21.87
C GLY A 2 45.87 -9.59 20.63
N LEU A 3 45.21 -10.74 20.57
CA LEU A 3 44.30 -11.12 19.46
C LEU A 3 43.24 -10.03 19.18
N ILE A 4 42.79 -9.32 20.24
CA ILE A 4 41.87 -8.19 20.15
C ILE A 4 42.50 -6.98 19.45
N GLU A 5 43.77 -6.66 19.72
CA GLU A 5 44.45 -5.50 19.12
C GLU A 5 44.67 -5.68 17.62
N ASP A 6 44.99 -6.90 17.20
CA ASP A 6 45.17 -7.23 15.80
C ASP A 6 43.83 -7.20 15.05
N GLU A 7 42.76 -7.70 15.66
CA GLU A 7 41.40 -7.62 15.12
C GLU A 7 40.90 -6.16 15.02
N LEU A 8 41.17 -5.31 16.01
CA LEU A 8 40.82 -3.89 15.96
C LEU A 8 41.59 -3.13 14.87
N LYS A 9 42.88 -3.46 14.67
CA LYS A 9 43.67 -2.91 13.56
C LYS A 9 43.07 -3.32 12.21
N GLU A 10 42.69 -4.59 12.06
CA GLU A 10 42.03 -5.10 10.86
C GLU A 10 40.72 -4.35 10.59
N VAL A 11 39.86 -4.19 11.60
CA VAL A 11 38.59 -3.46 11.48
C VAL A 11 38.81 -2.01 11.04
N ARG A 12 39.76 -1.30 11.65
CA ARG A 12 40.07 0.10 11.27
C ARG A 12 40.55 0.24 9.82
N GLN A 13 41.27 -0.76 9.32
CA GLN A 13 41.81 -0.71 7.96
C GLN A 13 40.80 -1.16 6.90
N LEU A 14 40.00 -2.19 7.20
CA LEU A 14 39.18 -2.88 6.21
C LEU A 14 37.70 -2.48 6.24
N CYS A 15 37.14 -2.05 7.37
CA CYS A 15 35.69 -1.83 7.48
C CYS A 15 35.17 -0.88 6.41
N GLU A 16 35.69 0.35 6.35
CA GLU A 16 35.22 1.38 5.40
C GLU A 16 35.76 1.16 3.97
N LYS A 17 36.83 0.37 3.80
CA LYS A 17 37.42 0.10 2.48
C LYS A 17 36.74 -1.05 1.74
N VAL A 18 36.31 -2.08 2.48
CA VAL A 18 35.75 -3.32 1.92
C VAL A 18 34.23 -3.27 1.90
N LEU A 19 33.60 -2.58 2.86
CA LEU A 19 32.15 -2.52 2.98
C LEU A 19 31.68 -1.09 2.67
N GLU A 20 31.11 -0.93 1.48
CA GLU A 20 30.49 0.33 1.07
C GLU A 20 29.38 0.74 2.04
N GLN A 21 29.19 2.06 2.21
CA GLN A 21 28.13 2.63 3.05
C GLN A 21 28.20 2.20 4.53
N THR A 22 29.41 1.88 5.01
CA THR A 22 29.69 1.66 6.42
C THR A 22 30.52 2.79 6.99
N LYS A 23 30.30 3.10 8.28
CA LYS A 23 31.02 4.13 9.01
C LYS A 23 31.44 3.61 10.37
N LEU A 24 32.72 3.65 10.67
CA LEU A 24 33.26 3.24 11.96
C LEU A 24 33.12 4.39 12.97
N ILE A 25 32.20 4.26 13.93
CA ILE A 25 31.95 5.30 14.94
C ILE A 25 32.94 5.18 16.09
N THR A 26 33.20 3.96 16.56
CA THR A 26 34.11 3.71 17.69
C THR A 26 34.81 2.39 17.49
N CYS A 27 36.10 2.32 17.80
CA CYS A 27 36.89 1.11 17.70
C CYS A 27 37.95 1.10 18.81
N VAL A 28 37.56 0.65 20.00
CA VAL A 28 38.40 0.56 21.19
C VAL A 28 38.35 -0.88 21.74
N GLN A 29 39.20 -1.21 22.72
CA GLN A 29 39.32 -2.57 23.25
C GLN A 29 38.05 -3.06 23.95
N GLU A 30 37.26 -2.15 24.50
CA GLU A 30 36.02 -2.46 25.21
C GLU A 30 34.84 -2.62 24.25
N MET A 31 34.85 -1.89 23.13
CA MET A 31 33.71 -1.81 22.23
C MET A 31 34.05 -1.37 20.81
N VAL A 32 33.30 -1.92 19.86
CA VAL A 32 33.29 -1.50 18.46
C VAL A 32 31.87 -1.06 18.10
N ARG A 33 31.74 0.13 17.49
CA ARG A 33 30.48 0.65 16.97
C ARG A 33 30.62 0.96 15.48
N VAL A 34 29.73 0.37 14.69
CA VAL A 34 29.69 0.55 13.24
C VAL A 34 28.28 0.91 12.82
N GLU A 35 28.15 1.95 12.01
CA GLU A 35 26.91 2.30 11.34
C GLU A 35 26.94 1.77 9.91
N ILE A 36 25.85 1.12 9.50
CA ILE A 36 25.62 0.63 8.14
C ILE A 36 24.38 1.34 7.62
N ALA A 37 24.54 2.15 6.56
CA ALA A 37 23.48 3.00 6.03
C ALA A 37 23.28 2.74 4.53
N LEU A 38 22.57 1.67 4.18
CA LEU A 38 22.39 1.26 2.78
C LEU A 38 21.35 2.13 2.04
N SER A 39 20.33 2.59 2.74
CA SER A 39 19.27 3.44 2.22
C SER A 39 18.69 4.33 3.32
N PRO A 40 17.84 5.33 2.99
CA PRO A 40 17.26 6.25 3.99
C PRO A 40 16.51 5.54 5.12
N MET A 41 15.99 4.33 4.88
CA MET A 41 15.27 3.51 5.87
C MET A 41 16.03 2.27 6.33
N ASN A 42 17.13 1.90 5.68
CA ASN A 42 17.95 0.76 6.04
C ASN A 42 19.24 1.25 6.70
N ILE A 43 19.09 1.81 7.91
CA ILE A 43 20.20 2.29 8.74
C ILE A 43 20.24 1.46 10.03
N ILE A 44 21.38 0.80 10.31
CA ILE A 44 21.62 0.06 11.56
C ILE A 44 22.93 0.51 12.17
N THR A 45 22.91 0.74 13.48
CA THR A 45 24.11 0.85 14.32
C THR A 45 24.34 -0.48 15.05
N LEU A 46 25.47 -1.11 14.77
CA LEU A 46 25.97 -2.28 15.48
C LEU A 46 26.80 -1.82 16.66
N CYS A 47 26.46 -2.27 17.86
CA CYS A 47 27.27 -2.14 19.06
C CYS A 47 27.80 -3.53 19.42
N ILE A 48 29.12 -3.67 19.43
CA ILE A 48 29.83 -4.93 19.68
C ILE A 48 30.69 -4.73 20.92
N GLN A 49 30.61 -5.64 21.88
CA GLN A 49 31.44 -5.65 23.09
C GLN A 49 32.15 -6.99 23.24
N PHE A 50 33.39 -6.93 23.73
CA PHE A 50 34.20 -8.13 23.97
C PHE A 50 33.93 -8.66 25.38
N PRO A 51 33.51 -9.94 25.52
CA PRO A 51 33.44 -10.56 26.84
C PRO A 51 34.85 -10.80 27.41
N LYS A 52 34.95 -10.97 28.73
CA LYS A 52 36.24 -11.21 29.42
C LYS A 52 36.97 -12.46 28.90
N ASN A 53 36.22 -13.47 28.46
CA ASN A 53 36.74 -14.75 27.99
C ASN A 53 36.86 -14.82 26.46
N TYR A 54 36.78 -13.69 25.75
CA TYR A 54 37.01 -13.66 24.30
C TYR A 54 38.43 -14.16 23.96
N PRO A 55 38.63 -15.03 22.96
CA PRO A 55 37.69 -15.47 21.91
C PRO A 55 36.95 -16.79 22.17
N THR A 56 36.99 -17.34 23.40
CA THR A 56 36.29 -18.59 23.75
C THR A 56 34.79 -18.41 23.92
N GLU A 57 34.34 -17.18 24.15
CA GLU A 57 32.94 -16.77 24.12
C GLU A 57 32.62 -15.92 22.89
N ILE A 58 31.35 -15.90 22.49
CA ILE A 58 30.87 -15.07 21.39
C ILE A 58 30.84 -13.58 21.77
N LEU A 59 30.94 -12.71 20.78
CA LEU A 59 30.78 -11.27 20.99
C LEU A 59 29.37 -10.93 21.53
N LEU A 60 29.31 -9.92 22.41
CA LEU A 60 28.05 -9.35 22.86
C LEU A 60 27.56 -8.33 21.82
N LEU A 61 26.34 -8.51 21.33
CA LEU A 61 25.77 -7.72 20.24
C LEU A 61 24.53 -6.94 20.69
N GLU A 62 24.48 -5.67 20.33
CA GLU A 62 23.27 -4.85 20.39
C GLU A 62 23.06 -4.13 19.05
N LEU A 63 21.91 -4.33 18.41
CA LEU A 63 21.54 -3.67 17.16
C LEU A 63 20.56 -2.54 17.43
N LYS A 64 20.87 -1.33 16.95
CA LYS A 64 20.01 -0.15 17.08
C LYS A 64 19.66 0.40 15.71
N SER A 65 18.42 0.85 15.54
CA SER A 65 18.00 1.57 14.35
C SER A 65 16.92 2.59 14.74
N LYS A 66 16.88 3.72 14.02
CA LYS A 66 15.78 4.69 14.11
C LYS A 66 14.70 4.44 13.07
N THR A 67 14.98 3.61 12.06
CA THR A 67 14.16 3.46 10.86
C THR A 67 13.59 2.06 10.70
N LEU A 68 14.27 1.04 11.25
CA LEU A 68 13.84 -0.36 11.19
C LEU A 68 13.06 -0.77 12.44
N SER A 69 12.19 -1.77 12.27
CA SER A 69 11.36 -2.29 13.36
C SER A 69 12.19 -3.00 14.44
N GLU A 70 11.80 -2.83 15.70
CA GLU A 70 12.42 -3.54 16.82
C GLU A 70 12.28 -5.06 16.70
N ARG A 71 11.19 -5.53 16.10
CA ARG A 71 10.94 -6.96 15.87
C ARG A 71 11.96 -7.55 14.91
N LEU A 72 12.26 -6.85 13.81
CA LEU A 72 13.30 -7.23 12.87
C LEU A 72 14.68 -7.22 13.53
N LEU A 73 15.00 -6.17 14.31
CA LEU A 73 16.28 -6.06 15.01
C LEU A 73 16.49 -7.22 15.97
N LYS A 74 15.49 -7.57 16.80
CA LYS A 74 15.56 -8.73 17.70
C LYS A 74 15.77 -10.03 16.92
N GLY A 75 15.04 -10.22 15.83
CA GLY A 75 15.22 -11.39 14.95
C GLY A 75 16.63 -11.47 14.34
N LEU A 76 17.17 -10.34 13.89
CA LEU A 76 18.50 -10.25 13.31
C LEU A 76 19.61 -10.48 14.36
N THR A 77 19.43 -9.98 15.59
CA THR A 77 20.34 -10.27 16.71
C THR A 77 20.44 -11.77 16.96
N VAL A 78 19.31 -12.48 17.01
CA VAL A 78 19.30 -13.95 17.18
C VAL A 78 20.00 -14.68 16.01
N LEU A 79 19.85 -14.18 14.77
CA LEU A 79 20.56 -14.74 13.62
C LEU A 79 22.07 -14.50 13.69
N CYS A 80 22.49 -13.31 14.15
CA CYS A 80 23.90 -12.99 14.35
C CYS A 80 24.52 -13.87 15.43
N GLU A 81 23.87 -14.02 16.59
CA GLU A 81 24.34 -14.89 17.68
C GLU A 81 24.52 -16.34 17.22
N LYS A 82 23.62 -16.86 16.37
CA LYS A 82 23.78 -18.20 15.78
C LYS A 82 25.01 -18.27 14.87
N ASN A 83 25.22 -17.28 14.00
CA ASN A 83 26.38 -17.23 13.10
C ASN A 83 27.72 -17.10 13.85
N LEU A 84 27.72 -16.43 15.00
CA LEU A 84 28.89 -16.27 15.85
C LEU A 84 29.32 -17.56 16.56
N LYS A 85 28.37 -18.44 16.92
CA LYS A 85 28.68 -19.73 17.55
C LYS A 85 29.56 -20.63 16.69
N ASP A 86 29.46 -20.52 15.37
CA ASP A 86 30.30 -21.27 14.43
C ASP A 86 31.75 -20.75 14.35
N ASN A 87 32.01 -19.58 14.94
CA ASN A 87 33.29 -18.85 14.84
C ASN A 87 34.02 -18.72 16.19
N ILE A 88 33.66 -19.54 17.19
CA ILE A 88 34.34 -19.56 18.48
C ILE A 88 35.83 -19.88 18.31
N GLY A 89 36.69 -19.18 19.04
CA GLY A 89 38.14 -19.32 18.98
C GLY A 89 38.84 -18.60 17.82
N LYS A 90 38.09 -17.89 16.95
CA LYS A 90 38.63 -17.07 15.85
C LYS A 90 38.18 -15.61 16.00
N PRO A 91 38.82 -14.66 15.28
CA PRO A 91 38.29 -13.30 15.11
C PRO A 91 36.87 -13.32 14.53
N GLN A 92 35.99 -12.52 15.12
CA GLN A 92 34.54 -12.52 14.89
C GLN A 92 33.99 -11.16 14.39
N VAL A 93 34.61 -10.03 14.73
CA VAL A 93 34.07 -8.67 14.51
C VAL A 93 33.86 -8.39 13.03
N MET A 94 34.89 -8.57 12.20
CA MET A 94 34.78 -8.31 10.75
C MET A 94 33.77 -9.24 10.06
N LYS A 95 33.71 -10.51 10.48
CA LYS A 95 32.75 -11.48 9.94
C LYS A 95 31.31 -11.08 10.25
N LEU A 96 31.08 -10.62 11.47
CA LEU A 96 29.78 -10.14 11.92
C LEU A 96 29.33 -8.89 11.15
N ILE A 97 30.21 -7.88 11.03
CA ILE A 97 29.88 -6.67 10.26
C ILE A 97 29.58 -7.04 8.80
N LYS A 98 30.40 -7.90 8.19
CA LYS A 98 30.18 -8.40 6.83
C LYS A 98 28.86 -9.18 6.70
N PHE A 99 28.52 -10.01 7.69
CA PHE A 99 27.27 -10.75 7.72
C PHE A 99 26.06 -9.82 7.74
N VAL A 100 26.04 -8.83 8.64
CA VAL A 100 24.94 -7.87 8.74
C VAL A 100 24.83 -7.02 7.48
N HIS A 101 25.96 -6.54 6.94
CA HIS A 101 26.00 -5.79 5.69
C HIS A 101 25.41 -6.61 4.52
N THR A 102 25.89 -7.84 4.34
CA THR A 102 25.40 -8.75 3.29
C THR A 102 23.92 -9.06 3.47
N TYR A 103 23.48 -9.31 4.70
CA TYR A 103 22.08 -9.60 5.00
C TYR A 103 21.16 -8.45 4.57
N LEU A 104 21.53 -7.20 4.86
CA LEU A 104 20.73 -6.04 4.48
C LEU A 104 20.72 -5.80 2.96
N LEU A 105 21.82 -6.10 2.26
CA LEU A 105 21.88 -6.06 0.80
C LEU A 105 20.98 -7.11 0.15
N GLU A 106 20.94 -8.33 0.69
CA GLU A 106 20.10 -9.41 0.16
C GLU A 106 18.61 -9.26 0.53
N ASN A 107 18.30 -8.45 1.55
CA ASN A 107 16.94 -8.24 2.07
C ASN A 107 16.54 -6.75 2.05
N PRO A 108 16.39 -6.13 0.87
CA PRO A 108 16.01 -4.72 0.75
C PRO A 108 14.65 -4.39 1.38
N LEU A 109 13.73 -5.35 1.49
CA LEU A 109 12.38 -5.14 2.05
C LEU A 109 12.37 -5.02 3.59
N CYS A 110 13.53 -5.06 4.25
CA CYS A 110 13.65 -4.74 5.67
C CYS A 110 13.03 -3.36 6.01
N CYS A 111 13.12 -2.40 5.08
CA CYS A 111 12.59 -1.04 5.26
C CYS A 111 11.07 -0.97 5.46
N CYS A 112 10.31 -1.97 5.00
CA CYS A 112 8.85 -2.03 5.07
C CYS A 112 8.37 -3.28 5.82
N TYR A 113 9.21 -3.83 6.72
CA TYR A 113 8.91 -5.06 7.46
C TYR A 113 7.58 -4.99 8.22
N ASP A 114 7.30 -3.89 8.92
CA ASP A 114 6.05 -3.74 9.68
C ASP A 114 4.84 -3.61 8.76
N GLU A 115 4.93 -2.82 7.70
CA GLU A 115 3.88 -2.67 6.68
C GLU A 115 3.52 -4.04 6.06
N ILE A 116 4.53 -4.83 5.70
CA ILE A 116 4.34 -6.18 5.15
C ILE A 116 3.59 -7.08 6.15
N ASN A 117 3.94 -7.03 7.44
CA ASN A 117 3.27 -7.82 8.46
C ASN A 117 1.82 -7.37 8.67
N ASN A 118 1.56 -6.05 8.67
CA ASN A 118 0.22 -5.50 8.77
C ASN A 118 -0.65 -5.89 7.56
N ILE A 119 -0.08 -5.88 6.36
CA ILE A 119 -0.73 -6.35 5.14
C ILE A 119 -1.07 -7.84 5.25
N LYS A 120 -0.13 -8.69 5.67
CA LYS A 120 -0.39 -10.14 5.89
C LYS A 120 -1.53 -10.36 6.88
N ASN A 121 -1.57 -9.60 7.97
CA ASN A 121 -2.64 -9.68 8.96
C ASN A 121 -4.00 -9.24 8.38
N SER A 122 -4.00 -8.32 7.42
CA SER A 122 -5.21 -7.84 6.75
C SER A 122 -5.75 -8.81 5.70
N LEU A 123 -4.88 -9.54 4.99
CA LEU A 123 -5.25 -10.53 3.98
C LEU A 123 -5.98 -11.76 4.57
N LYS A 124 -5.60 -12.21 5.76
CA LYS A 124 -6.17 -13.41 6.42
C LYS A 124 -6.29 -14.60 5.43
N SER A 125 -7.50 -15.13 5.22
CA SER A 125 -7.81 -16.22 4.29
C SER A 125 -8.18 -15.76 2.87
N ASN A 126 -8.22 -14.46 2.62
CA ASN A 126 -8.76 -13.90 1.38
C ASN A 126 -7.68 -13.62 0.34
N GLY A 127 -6.51 -14.26 0.44
CA GLY A 127 -5.43 -14.04 -0.50
C GLY A 127 -4.07 -14.51 -0.02
N THR A 128 -3.04 -14.25 -0.84
CA THR A 128 -1.65 -14.61 -0.54
C THR A 128 -0.70 -13.44 -0.77
N LEU A 129 0.34 -13.34 0.07
CA LEU A 129 1.42 -12.35 -0.09
C LEU A 129 2.75 -13.09 -0.20
N ARG A 130 3.35 -13.11 -1.39
CA ARG A 130 4.67 -13.73 -1.62
C ARG A 130 5.73 -12.66 -1.74
N ILE A 131 6.81 -12.81 -0.97
CA ILE A 131 7.88 -11.82 -0.85
C ILE A 131 9.10 -12.32 -1.62
N LYS A 132 9.63 -11.49 -2.52
CA LYS A 132 10.90 -11.73 -3.23
C LYS A 132 11.93 -10.73 -2.74
N GLN A 133 12.68 -11.14 -1.70
CA GLN A 133 13.65 -10.27 -1.01
C GLN A 133 14.69 -9.71 -1.97
N LYS A 134 15.44 -10.56 -2.68
CA LYS A 134 16.54 -10.12 -3.56
C LYS A 134 16.14 -9.13 -4.64
N SER A 135 14.91 -9.21 -5.15
CA SER A 135 14.42 -8.29 -6.19
C SER A 135 13.67 -7.08 -5.61
N GLY A 136 13.43 -7.01 -4.30
CA GLY A 136 12.62 -5.96 -3.69
C GLY A 136 11.15 -5.97 -4.14
N CYS A 137 10.63 -7.16 -4.51
CA CYS A 137 9.27 -7.28 -5.05
C CYS A 137 8.33 -8.01 -4.09
N ILE A 138 7.06 -7.64 -4.14
CA ILE A 138 5.96 -8.23 -3.38
C ILE A 138 4.88 -8.63 -4.37
N ASN A 139 4.55 -9.91 -4.41
CA ASN A 139 3.44 -10.43 -5.19
C ASN A 139 2.22 -10.55 -4.26
N LEU A 140 1.18 -9.80 -4.58
CA LEU A 140 -0.09 -9.77 -3.88
C LEU A 140 -1.15 -10.48 -4.72
N GLU A 141 -1.90 -11.37 -4.09
CA GLU A 141 -3.08 -12.01 -4.65
C GLU A 141 -4.23 -11.82 -3.66
N VAL A 142 -5.35 -11.26 -4.11
CA VAL A 142 -6.55 -11.01 -3.30
C VAL A 142 -7.75 -11.66 -3.96
N LEU A 143 -8.56 -12.35 -3.17
CA LEU A 143 -9.74 -13.10 -3.57
C LEU A 143 -10.98 -12.57 -2.84
N GLY A 144 -11.92 -12.00 -3.61
CA GLY A 144 -13.22 -11.55 -3.16
C GLY A 144 -14.34 -12.39 -3.79
N GLY A 145 -14.66 -13.55 -3.21
CA GLY A 145 -15.60 -14.48 -3.85
C GLY A 145 -14.99 -15.09 -5.11
N LYS A 146 -15.65 -14.96 -6.26
CA LYS A 146 -15.08 -15.38 -7.56
C LYS A 146 -14.23 -14.29 -8.24
N TYR A 147 -14.11 -13.12 -7.62
CA TYR A 147 -13.26 -12.05 -8.13
C TYR A 147 -11.83 -12.19 -7.59
N GLU A 148 -10.85 -12.06 -8.47
CA GLU A 148 -9.43 -12.13 -8.16
C GLU A 148 -8.68 -10.89 -8.67
N LEU A 149 -7.69 -10.46 -7.88
CA LEU A 149 -6.71 -9.46 -8.27
C LEU A 149 -5.32 -9.94 -7.91
N LYS A 150 -4.42 -9.91 -8.89
CA LYS A 150 -3.02 -10.25 -8.80
C LYS A 150 -2.19 -9.04 -9.19
N MET A 151 -1.24 -8.66 -8.34
CA MET A 151 -0.33 -7.57 -8.64
C MET A 151 1.07 -7.81 -8.10
N LYS A 152 2.07 -7.35 -8.84
CA LYS A 152 3.47 -7.35 -8.45
C LYS A 152 3.91 -5.93 -8.18
N ILE A 153 4.27 -5.68 -6.93
CA ILE A 153 4.67 -4.37 -6.41
C ILE A 153 6.19 -4.38 -6.20
N THR A 154 6.87 -3.37 -6.69
CA THR A 154 8.32 -3.18 -6.50
C THR A 154 8.58 -2.00 -5.58
N VAL A 155 9.37 -2.24 -4.54
CA VAL A 155 9.77 -1.23 -3.57
C VAL A 155 11.10 -0.60 -4.01
N PRO A 156 11.16 0.72 -4.23
CA PRO A 156 12.38 1.40 -4.66
C PRO A 156 13.44 1.44 -3.55
N LYS A 157 14.70 1.66 -3.93
CA LYS A 157 15.82 1.75 -2.98
C LYS A 157 15.70 2.97 -2.07
N GLU A 158 15.23 4.09 -2.59
CA GLU A 158 15.05 5.36 -1.86
C GLU A 158 13.77 5.44 -1.03
N TYR A 159 13.06 4.32 -0.81
CA TYR A 159 11.83 4.29 0.00
C TYR A 159 12.05 4.88 1.41
N PRO A 160 11.15 5.76 1.92
CA PRO A 160 9.83 6.12 1.38
C PRO A 160 9.84 7.36 0.49
N ASN A 161 11.01 7.92 0.16
CA ASN A 161 11.12 9.15 -0.64
C ASN A 161 10.77 8.93 -2.12
N GLN A 162 10.65 7.68 -2.55
CA GLN A 162 10.16 7.32 -3.88
C GLN A 162 8.95 6.37 -3.74
N CYS A 163 7.94 6.58 -4.57
CA CYS A 163 6.73 5.77 -4.60
C CYS A 163 7.02 4.33 -5.06
N ILE A 164 6.28 3.39 -4.47
CA ILE A 164 6.16 2.02 -4.96
C ILE A 164 5.64 1.99 -6.40
N LYS A 165 6.04 0.96 -7.16
CA LYS A 165 5.61 0.76 -8.55
C LYS A 165 4.88 -0.57 -8.71
N ILE A 166 3.95 -0.64 -9.65
CA ILE A 166 3.33 -1.90 -10.08
C ILE A 166 4.02 -2.34 -11.38
N GLU A 167 4.56 -3.55 -11.40
CA GLU A 167 5.17 -4.15 -12.60
C GLU A 167 4.18 -5.02 -13.37
N GLU A 168 3.36 -5.77 -12.66
CA GLU A 168 2.37 -6.68 -13.24
C GLU A 168 1.03 -6.45 -12.54
N TYR A 169 -0.05 -6.35 -13.31
CA TYR A 169 -1.41 -6.18 -12.81
C TYR A 169 -2.35 -7.06 -13.64
N SER A 170 -3.12 -7.91 -12.96
CA SER A 170 -4.12 -8.76 -13.57
C SER A 170 -5.31 -8.89 -12.63
N ALA A 171 -6.51 -8.64 -13.15
CA ALA A 171 -7.72 -8.67 -12.36
C ALA A 171 -8.90 -9.07 -13.25
N ASN A 172 -9.84 -9.83 -12.71
CA ASN A 172 -11.04 -10.29 -13.42
C ASN A 172 -12.26 -9.37 -13.21
N PHE A 173 -12.03 -8.11 -12.80
CA PHE A 173 -13.06 -7.09 -12.72
C PHE A 173 -13.29 -6.42 -14.07
N PRO A 174 -14.46 -5.77 -14.28
CA PRO A 174 -14.67 -4.92 -15.46
C PRO A 174 -13.62 -3.81 -15.57
N GLU A 175 -13.31 -3.41 -16.80
CA GLU A 175 -12.21 -2.50 -17.12
C GLU A 175 -12.26 -1.17 -16.34
N VAL A 176 -13.45 -0.59 -16.19
CA VAL A 176 -13.66 0.65 -15.42
C VAL A 176 -13.20 0.50 -13.97
N PHE A 177 -13.40 -0.67 -13.35
CA PHE A 177 -12.92 -0.94 -12.00
C PHE A 177 -11.42 -1.17 -11.95
N ASN A 178 -10.84 -1.81 -12.96
CA ASN A 178 -9.39 -1.99 -13.05
C ASN A 178 -8.66 -0.64 -13.15
N LEU A 179 -9.19 0.28 -13.98
CA LEU A 179 -8.68 1.65 -14.08
C LEU A 179 -8.81 2.41 -12.75
N TYR A 180 -9.93 2.24 -12.05
CA TYR A 180 -10.11 2.84 -10.73
C TYR A 180 -9.14 2.27 -9.68
N LEU A 181 -9.03 0.94 -9.57
CA LEU A 181 -8.18 0.28 -8.58
C LEU A 181 -6.71 0.67 -8.78
N SER A 182 -6.22 0.61 -10.02
CA SER A 182 -4.85 1.01 -10.36
C SER A 182 -4.63 2.51 -10.16
N GLY A 183 -5.53 3.36 -10.67
CA GLY A 183 -5.42 4.82 -10.54
C GLY A 183 -5.46 5.29 -9.09
N GLN A 184 -6.37 4.76 -8.29
CA GLN A 184 -6.49 5.11 -6.87
C GLN A 184 -5.31 4.58 -6.06
N PHE A 185 -4.78 3.40 -6.38
CA PHE A 185 -3.55 2.89 -5.78
C PHE A 185 -2.37 3.85 -6.01
N PHE A 186 -2.16 4.29 -7.26
CA PHE A 186 -1.08 5.22 -7.57
C PHE A 186 -1.29 6.58 -6.92
N GLU A 187 -2.52 7.07 -6.86
CA GLU A 187 -2.81 8.35 -6.20
C GLU A 187 -2.59 8.30 -4.69
N ILE A 188 -2.94 7.19 -4.01
CA ILE A 188 -2.63 7.00 -2.58
C ILE A 188 -1.11 6.97 -2.39
N ALA A 189 -0.40 6.18 -3.21
CA ALA A 189 1.06 6.11 -3.12
C ALA A 189 1.72 7.47 -3.35
N ARG A 190 1.21 8.25 -4.32
CA ARG A 190 1.67 9.60 -4.62
C ARG A 190 1.44 10.55 -3.43
N GLN A 191 0.26 10.52 -2.80
CA GLN A 191 -0.06 11.38 -1.66
C GLN A 191 0.83 11.13 -0.43
N CYS A 192 1.42 9.95 -0.30
CA CYS A 192 2.38 9.64 0.76
C CYS A 192 3.76 10.28 0.54
N VAL A 193 4.14 10.56 -0.72
CA VAL A 193 5.51 10.96 -1.10
C VAL A 193 5.58 12.38 -1.66
N GLU A 194 4.54 12.82 -2.37
CA GLU A 194 4.45 14.13 -2.99
C GLU A 194 3.45 15.04 -2.26
N PRO A 195 3.74 16.35 -2.21
CA PRO A 195 2.80 17.31 -1.65
C PRO A 195 1.48 17.36 -2.45
N PRO A 196 0.39 17.81 -1.82
CA PRO A 196 -0.88 17.97 -2.50
C PRO A 196 -0.76 18.98 -3.65
N LEU A 197 -1.33 18.62 -4.81
CA LEU A 197 -1.30 19.46 -6.02
C LEU A 197 -1.94 20.84 -5.79
N ARG A 198 -2.94 20.90 -4.89
CA ARG A 198 -3.59 22.15 -4.48
C ARG A 198 -3.21 22.47 -3.04
N LYS A 199 -2.44 23.55 -2.88
CA LYS A 199 -2.07 24.07 -1.57
C LYS A 199 -3.24 24.82 -0.96
N THR A 200 -3.68 24.41 0.22
CA THR A 200 -4.72 25.12 0.98
C THR A 200 -4.04 25.98 2.05
N LYS A 201 -4.56 27.19 2.33
CA LYS A 201 -3.94 28.14 3.27
C LYS A 201 -3.71 27.62 4.70
N LYS A 202 -4.35 26.49 5.09
CA LYS A 202 -4.27 25.87 6.42
C LYS A 202 -3.46 24.56 6.46
N GLN A 203 -2.76 24.17 5.40
CA GLN A 203 -2.04 22.89 5.39
C GLN A 203 -0.76 22.97 6.22
N GLU A 204 -0.60 22.01 7.12
CA GLU A 204 0.67 21.71 7.78
C GLU A 204 1.76 21.37 6.75
N ARG A 205 3.03 21.46 7.17
CA ARG A 205 4.16 21.12 6.29
C ARG A 205 4.04 19.64 5.91
N PHE A 206 4.02 19.38 4.61
CA PHE A 206 3.99 18.03 4.06
C PHE A 206 5.19 17.20 4.59
N GLN A 207 4.92 15.97 5.02
CA GLN A 207 5.92 15.02 5.45
C GLN A 207 5.76 13.72 4.67
N VAL A 208 6.88 13.15 4.23
CA VAL A 208 6.91 11.88 3.52
C VAL A 208 6.51 10.76 4.49
N THR A 209 5.64 9.88 4.03
CA THR A 209 5.16 8.72 4.78
C THR A 209 5.32 7.44 3.96
N PRO A 210 5.42 6.26 4.61
CA PRO A 210 5.42 4.99 3.90
C PRO A 210 4.12 4.77 3.11
N SER A 211 4.24 4.31 1.87
CA SER A 211 3.13 4.19 0.91
C SER A 211 2.63 2.77 0.69
N LEU A 212 3.37 1.74 1.11
CA LEU A 212 3.05 0.34 0.82
C LEU A 212 1.77 -0.10 1.53
N GLU A 213 1.69 0.07 2.85
CA GLU A 213 0.51 -0.30 3.63
C GLU A 213 -0.77 0.41 3.18
N PRO A 214 -0.85 1.76 3.10
CA PRO A 214 -2.10 2.43 2.75
C PRO A 214 -2.60 2.07 1.35
N SER A 215 -1.68 1.94 0.38
CA SER A 215 -2.04 1.60 -1.01
C SER A 215 -2.55 0.17 -1.14
N VAL A 216 -1.88 -0.78 -0.49
CA VAL A 216 -2.27 -2.21 -0.53
C VAL A 216 -3.54 -2.45 0.29
N LYS A 217 -3.68 -1.80 1.44
CA LYS A 217 -4.88 -1.89 2.28
C LYS A 217 -6.13 -1.43 1.52
N PHE A 218 -6.04 -0.32 0.78
CA PHE A 218 -7.12 0.12 -0.11
C PHE A 218 -7.53 -0.97 -1.11
N ILE A 219 -6.56 -1.63 -1.76
CA ILE A 219 -6.84 -2.70 -2.72
C ILE A 219 -7.54 -3.87 -2.03
N ILE A 220 -7.01 -4.34 -0.90
CA ILE A 220 -7.60 -5.46 -0.14
C ILE A 220 -9.04 -5.13 0.25
N GLU A 221 -9.28 -3.98 0.87
CA GLU A 221 -10.61 -3.58 1.33
C GLU A 221 -11.59 -3.45 0.16
N THR A 222 -11.16 -2.85 -0.95
CA THR A 222 -12.02 -2.60 -2.11
C THR A 222 -12.38 -3.89 -2.86
N VAL A 223 -11.41 -4.76 -3.10
CA VAL A 223 -11.63 -6.06 -3.78
C VAL A 223 -12.55 -6.96 -2.97
N LEU A 224 -12.47 -6.92 -1.63
CA LEU A 224 -13.37 -7.68 -0.76
C LEU A 224 -14.76 -7.07 -0.64
N ARG A 225 -14.88 -5.75 -0.81
CA ARG A 225 -16.14 -5.01 -0.70
C ARG A 225 -16.99 -5.10 -1.96
N PHE A 226 -16.40 -4.87 -3.14
CA PHE A 226 -17.14 -4.76 -4.40
C PHE A 226 -18.11 -5.91 -4.69
N PRO A 227 -17.74 -7.20 -4.55
CA PRO A 227 -18.64 -8.32 -4.84
C PRO A 227 -19.83 -8.41 -3.87
N LYS A 228 -19.70 -7.83 -2.67
CA LYS A 228 -20.73 -7.83 -1.63
C LYS A 228 -21.62 -6.58 -1.67
N GLU A 229 -21.24 -5.60 -2.48
CA GLU A 229 -21.88 -4.30 -2.49
C GLU A 229 -23.22 -4.36 -3.21
N LYS A 230 -24.26 -3.83 -2.55
CA LYS A 230 -25.62 -3.77 -3.07
C LYS A 230 -25.92 -2.36 -3.55
N CYS A 231 -26.68 -2.25 -4.63
CA CYS A 231 -27.11 -0.96 -5.15
C CYS A 231 -27.95 -0.24 -4.09
N PRO A 232 -27.61 1.00 -3.71
CA PRO A 232 -28.37 1.72 -2.70
C PRO A 232 -29.83 2.01 -3.07
N VAL A 233 -30.18 1.98 -4.35
CA VAL A 233 -31.54 2.21 -4.87
C VAL A 233 -32.35 0.92 -4.86
N CYS A 234 -31.97 -0.10 -5.65
CA CYS A 234 -32.76 -1.33 -5.80
C CYS A 234 -32.42 -2.43 -4.76
N LYS A 235 -31.36 -2.26 -3.97
CA LYS A 235 -30.86 -3.21 -2.95
C LYS A 235 -30.41 -4.58 -3.48
N VAL A 236 -30.32 -4.75 -4.80
CA VAL A 236 -29.76 -5.95 -5.45
C VAL A 236 -28.23 -5.83 -5.53
N GLN A 237 -27.51 -6.96 -5.57
CA GLN A 237 -26.06 -6.96 -5.78
C GLN A 237 -25.69 -6.21 -7.07
N CYS A 238 -24.68 -5.36 -6.97
CA CYS A 238 -24.21 -4.58 -8.12
C CYS A 238 -23.50 -5.50 -9.12
N LEU A 239 -22.49 -6.22 -8.64
CA LEU A 239 -21.73 -7.17 -9.46
C LEU A 239 -22.38 -8.56 -9.41
N PRO A 240 -22.37 -9.30 -10.54
CA PRO A 240 -22.81 -10.69 -10.56
C PRO A 240 -21.85 -11.59 -9.78
N ASP A 241 -22.31 -12.77 -9.35
CA ASP A 241 -21.43 -13.71 -8.63
C ASP A 241 -20.29 -14.24 -9.50
N ASN A 242 -20.49 -14.32 -10.82
CA ASN A 242 -19.50 -14.75 -11.78
C ASN A 242 -18.97 -13.55 -12.58
N PRO A 243 -17.65 -13.27 -12.56
CA PRO A 243 -17.05 -12.14 -13.26
C PRO A 243 -17.31 -12.14 -14.78
N ALA A 244 -17.45 -13.32 -15.40
CA ALA A 244 -17.71 -13.42 -16.84
C ALA A 244 -19.08 -12.86 -17.24
N ASP A 245 -20.04 -12.83 -16.32
CA ASP A 245 -21.39 -12.31 -16.57
C ASP A 245 -21.45 -10.78 -16.38
N ALA A 246 -20.33 -10.14 -16.02
CA ALA A 246 -20.28 -8.71 -15.79
C ALA A 246 -20.43 -7.94 -17.11
N ILE A 247 -21.38 -7.01 -17.13
CA ILE A 247 -21.72 -6.26 -18.33
C ILE A 247 -20.74 -5.11 -18.51
N ASN A 248 -19.94 -5.17 -19.57
CA ASN A 248 -18.98 -4.12 -19.92
C ASN A 248 -19.57 -3.00 -20.80
N SER A 249 -20.83 -3.11 -21.23
CA SER A 249 -21.46 -2.12 -22.09
C SER A 249 -22.16 -1.02 -21.28
N ASP A 250 -21.65 0.20 -21.42
CA ASP A 250 -22.18 1.46 -20.87
C ASP A 250 -23.62 1.83 -21.32
N LYS A 251 -24.27 1.02 -22.15
CA LYS A 251 -25.67 1.26 -22.57
C LYS A 251 -26.66 0.36 -21.85
N ASN A 252 -26.17 -0.68 -21.17
CA ASN A 252 -27.05 -1.66 -20.56
C ASN A 252 -27.55 -1.15 -19.20
N PRO A 253 -28.86 -1.23 -18.92
CA PRO A 253 -29.43 -0.78 -17.64
C PRO A 253 -28.75 -1.39 -16.40
N LYS A 254 -28.28 -2.64 -16.50
CA LYS A 254 -27.62 -3.37 -15.41
C LYS A 254 -26.10 -3.16 -15.36
N HIS A 255 -25.53 -2.34 -16.24
CA HIS A 255 -24.12 -1.95 -16.13
C HIS A 255 -23.87 -1.28 -14.77
N VAL A 256 -22.71 -1.53 -14.18
CA VAL A 256 -22.39 -1.04 -12.83
C VAL A 256 -21.54 0.21 -12.94
N GLU A 257 -22.05 1.29 -12.38
CA GLU A 257 -21.39 2.59 -12.32
C GLU A 257 -20.90 2.87 -10.89
N ARG A 258 -19.75 3.53 -10.78
CA ARG A 258 -19.15 3.90 -9.49
C ARG A 258 -19.32 5.40 -9.26
N ALA A 259 -20.05 5.76 -8.21
CA ALA A 259 -20.12 7.14 -7.76
C ALA A 259 -18.76 7.62 -7.21
N LEU A 260 -18.52 8.94 -7.24
CA LEU A 260 -17.27 9.52 -6.70
C LEU A 260 -17.10 9.29 -5.20
N CYS A 261 -18.20 9.11 -4.46
CA CYS A 261 -18.18 8.70 -3.05
C CYS A 261 -17.75 7.24 -2.83
N GLY A 262 -17.48 6.49 -3.91
CA GLY A 262 -16.98 5.12 -3.88
C GLY A 262 -18.05 4.03 -3.88
N HIS A 263 -19.34 4.38 -3.86
CA HIS A 263 -20.44 3.42 -3.86
C HIS A 263 -20.85 2.97 -5.26
N LEU A 264 -21.31 1.73 -5.40
CA LEU A 264 -21.73 1.12 -6.65
C LEU A 264 -23.24 1.25 -6.90
N TYR A 265 -23.63 1.53 -8.14
CA TYR A 265 -25.02 1.61 -8.57
C TYR A 265 -25.20 0.92 -9.92
N HIS A 266 -26.38 0.34 -10.18
CA HIS A 266 -26.76 0.01 -11.56
C HIS A 266 -27.02 1.30 -12.35
N GLN A 267 -26.66 1.32 -13.62
CA GLN A 267 -26.75 2.50 -14.48
C GLN A 267 -28.18 3.07 -14.53
N GLU A 268 -29.18 2.20 -14.69
CA GLU A 268 -30.59 2.60 -14.70
C GLU A 268 -31.00 3.20 -13.35
N CYS A 269 -30.62 2.55 -12.25
CA CYS A 269 -30.92 3.01 -10.90
C CYS A 269 -30.29 4.38 -10.61
N LEU A 270 -29.04 4.58 -11.01
CA LEU A 270 -28.33 5.84 -10.85
C LEU A 270 -28.97 6.94 -11.70
N THR A 271 -29.30 6.63 -12.95
CA THR A 271 -29.95 7.57 -13.87
C THR A 271 -31.31 7.99 -13.34
N SER A 272 -32.17 7.01 -13.02
CA SER A 272 -33.49 7.24 -12.47
C SER A 272 -33.43 8.05 -11.17
N TYR A 273 -32.50 7.72 -10.27
CA TYR A 273 -32.32 8.50 -9.04
C TYR A 273 -31.86 9.92 -9.33
N LEU A 274 -30.96 10.18 -10.29
CA LEU A 274 -30.50 11.54 -10.57
C LEU A 274 -31.51 12.39 -11.35
N THR A 275 -32.43 11.77 -12.10
CA THR A 275 -33.42 12.47 -12.94
C THR A 275 -34.82 12.56 -12.34
N SER A 276 -35.08 11.90 -11.21
CA SER A 276 -36.36 12.00 -10.48
C SER A 276 -36.29 13.01 -9.33
N PRO A 277 -37.41 13.56 -8.84
CA PRO A 277 -37.45 14.34 -7.60
C PRO A 277 -37.21 13.44 -6.36
N PRO A 278 -36.81 14.00 -5.20
CA PRO A 278 -36.59 15.42 -4.91
C PRO A 278 -35.23 15.94 -5.40
N PHE A 279 -35.20 17.15 -5.96
CA PHE A 279 -33.96 17.86 -6.32
C PHE A 279 -33.59 18.84 -5.22
N HIS A 280 -32.63 18.47 -4.36
CA HIS A 280 -32.14 19.38 -3.33
C HIS A 280 -31.28 20.50 -3.94
N ARG A 281 -31.33 21.71 -3.37
CA ARG A 281 -30.51 22.84 -3.83
C ARG A 281 -29.02 22.51 -3.88
N ASP A 282 -28.56 21.70 -2.92
CA ASP A 282 -27.15 21.34 -2.75
C ASP A 282 -26.67 20.14 -3.57
N GLY A 283 -27.53 19.51 -4.38
CA GLY A 283 -27.24 18.22 -5.02
C GLY A 283 -27.93 17.06 -4.31
N LYS A 284 -28.14 15.96 -5.03
CA LYS A 284 -28.63 14.72 -4.41
C LYS A 284 -27.55 14.12 -3.52
N LEU A 285 -27.96 13.57 -2.38
CA LEU A 285 -27.09 12.83 -1.48
C LEU A 285 -27.00 11.38 -1.92
N CYS A 286 -25.86 10.75 -1.63
CA CYS A 286 -25.71 9.30 -1.75
C CYS A 286 -26.66 8.62 -0.74
N LEU A 287 -27.36 7.57 -1.16
CA LEU A 287 -28.27 6.85 -0.27
C LEU A 287 -27.55 5.92 0.72
N ALA A 288 -26.23 5.74 0.56
CA ALA A 288 -25.40 4.92 1.43
C ALA A 288 -24.46 5.74 2.34
N CYS A 289 -24.23 7.02 2.05
CA CYS A 289 -23.32 7.86 2.84
C CYS A 289 -23.72 9.34 2.80
N PRO A 290 -23.25 10.18 3.75
CA PRO A 290 -23.67 11.59 3.82
C PRO A 290 -23.04 12.48 2.74
N GLN A 291 -22.29 11.93 1.78
CA GLN A 291 -21.64 12.69 0.73
C GLN A 291 -22.59 13.01 -0.42
N LYS A 292 -22.31 14.12 -1.11
CA LYS A 292 -23.02 14.50 -2.35
C LYS A 292 -22.77 13.44 -3.43
N LEU A 293 -23.84 12.97 -4.04
CA LEU A 293 -23.77 12.01 -5.14
C LEU A 293 -23.28 12.74 -6.39
N GLN A 294 -22.06 12.40 -6.81
CA GLN A 294 -21.44 12.94 -8.02
C GLN A 294 -20.95 11.79 -8.89
N HIS A 295 -21.09 11.95 -10.20
CA HIS A 295 -20.64 10.99 -11.20
C HIS A 295 -20.11 11.74 -12.43
N GLN A 296 -19.09 11.19 -13.09
CA GLN A 296 -18.47 11.84 -14.24
C GLN A 296 -19.44 12.02 -15.42
N LYS A 297 -20.29 11.02 -15.67
CA LYS A 297 -21.30 11.05 -16.75
C LYS A 297 -22.50 11.97 -16.45
N TRP A 298 -22.79 12.23 -15.17
CA TRP A 298 -23.93 13.06 -14.74
C TRP A 298 -23.44 14.31 -14.01
N GLY A 299 -22.88 15.24 -14.77
CA GLY A 299 -22.48 16.58 -14.31
C GLY A 299 -23.57 17.65 -14.47
N ILE A 300 -24.84 17.28 -14.32
CA ILE A 300 -25.96 18.19 -14.54
C ILE A 300 -26.31 18.91 -13.23
N SER A 301 -26.51 20.23 -13.27
CA SER A 301 -26.95 21.00 -12.09
C SER A 301 -28.37 20.59 -11.70
N THR A 302 -28.68 20.61 -10.40
CA THR A 302 -30.00 20.21 -9.87
C THR A 302 -31.13 21.03 -10.47
N ARG A 303 -30.91 22.33 -10.69
CA ARG A 303 -31.86 23.21 -11.38
C ARG A 303 -32.15 22.76 -12.81
N LEU A 304 -31.13 22.34 -13.57
CA LEU A 304 -31.35 21.87 -14.95
C LEU A 304 -32.07 20.50 -14.95
N ALA A 305 -31.76 19.63 -14.00
CA ALA A 305 -32.46 18.35 -13.84
C ALA A 305 -33.94 18.56 -13.50
N GLU A 306 -34.25 19.50 -12.60
CA GLU A 306 -35.61 19.87 -12.22
C GLU A 306 -36.41 20.43 -13.40
N VAL A 307 -35.84 21.36 -14.17
CA VAL A 307 -36.50 21.91 -15.37
C VAL A 307 -36.78 20.81 -16.41
N ARG A 308 -35.81 19.91 -16.65
CA ARG A 308 -35.99 18.80 -17.59
C ARG A 308 -37.09 17.84 -17.13
N TRP A 309 -37.12 17.52 -15.83
CA TRP A 309 -38.15 16.66 -15.26
C TRP A 309 -39.53 17.33 -15.35
N ALA A 310 -39.65 18.61 -15.00
CA ALA A 310 -40.92 19.35 -15.09
C ALA A 310 -41.44 19.43 -16.53
N HIS A 311 -40.56 19.66 -17.52
CA HIS A 311 -40.92 19.65 -18.94
C HIS A 311 -41.35 18.25 -19.42
N GLN A 312 -40.67 17.19 -18.97
CA GLN A 312 -41.07 15.82 -19.29
C GLN A 312 -42.46 15.50 -18.72
N GLN A 313 -42.73 15.89 -17.47
CA GLN A 313 -44.02 15.72 -16.81
C GLN A 313 -45.14 16.58 -17.42
N ALA A 314 -44.83 17.76 -17.95
CA ALA A 314 -45.80 18.56 -18.70
C ALA A 314 -46.20 17.87 -20.01
N ARG A 315 -45.21 17.38 -20.76
CA ARG A 315 -45.45 16.64 -22.01
C ARG A 315 -46.22 15.34 -21.79
N GLU A 316 -45.94 14.62 -20.71
CA GLU A 316 -46.66 13.38 -20.37
C GLU A 316 -48.13 13.68 -20.06
N ARG A 317 -48.42 14.75 -19.31
CA ARG A 317 -49.79 15.23 -19.07
C ARG A 317 -50.51 15.63 -20.35
N GLU A 318 -49.86 16.38 -21.25
CA GLU A 318 -50.44 16.73 -22.55
C GLU A 318 -50.79 15.49 -23.39
N LEU A 319 -49.93 14.47 -23.38
CA LEU A 319 -50.17 13.21 -24.11
C LEU A 319 -51.32 12.41 -23.50
N ASP A 320 -51.43 12.37 -22.18
CA ASP A 320 -52.53 11.69 -21.50
C ASP A 320 -53.86 12.43 -21.69
N GLU A 321 -53.87 13.78 -21.68
CA GLU A 321 -55.05 14.58 -22.05
C GLU A 321 -55.51 14.29 -23.50
N VAL A 322 -54.57 14.12 -24.44
CA VAL A 322 -54.89 13.72 -25.81
C VAL A 322 -55.43 12.30 -25.89
N ARG A 323 -54.91 11.36 -25.08
CA ARG A 323 -55.42 9.98 -25.03
C ARG A 323 -56.83 9.92 -24.47
N ASP A 324 -57.09 10.66 -23.39
CA ASP A 324 -58.41 10.75 -22.76
C ASP A 324 -59.43 11.41 -23.70
N PHE A 325 -59.02 12.38 -24.52
CA PHE A 325 -59.88 12.97 -25.54
C PHE A 325 -60.25 12.02 -26.69
N LEU A 326 -59.43 10.99 -26.94
CA LEU A 326 -59.62 10.02 -28.04
C LEU A 326 -60.37 8.75 -27.62
N GLN A 327 -60.73 8.57 -26.35
CA GLN A 327 -61.54 7.45 -25.82
C GLN A 327 -63.02 7.82 -25.71
#